data_AF-A0ABD0QN46-F1
#
_entry.id   AF-A0ABD0QN46-F1
#
_cell.length_a   1.000
_cell.length_b   1.000
_cell.length_c   1.000
_cell.angle_alpha   90.00
_cell.angle_beta   90.00
_cell.angle_gamma   90.00
#
_symmetry.space_group_name_H-M   'P 1'
#
loop_
_entity.id
_entity.type
_entity.pdbx_description
1 polymer ?
#
loop_
_entity_poly.entity_id
_entity_poly.type
_entity_poly.pdbx_seq_one_letter_code
_entity_poly.pdbx_strand_id
1 'polypeptide(L)' 'FVPRHDDELELEVNDPLLVELQDEDYWYEGYNMRTGARGIFPAYYATEVFKEQELTLN' A
#
# COMPACT_ATOMS: atom_id res chain seq x y z
N PHE A 1 1.45 -0.43 10.52
CA PHE A 1 0.17 0.11 10.96
C PHE A 1 -0.59 -0.99 11.69
N VAL A 2 -1.00 -0.71 12.93
CA VAL A 2 -1.79 -1.66 13.74
C VAL A 2 -3.26 -1.22 13.64
N PRO A 3 -4.15 -2.05 13.06
CA PRO A 3 -5.57 -1.73 12.90
C PRO A 3 -6.27 -1.43 14.23
N ARG A 4 -7.24 -0.53 14.18
CA ARG A 4 -8.16 -0.14 15.27
C ARG A 4 -9.63 -0.36 14.91
N HIS A 5 -9.93 -0.47 13.62
CA HIS A 5 -11.26 -0.78 13.07
C HIS A 5 -11.16 -2.00 12.16
N ASP A 6 -12.28 -2.72 11.98
CA ASP A 6 -12.30 -4.00 11.26
C ASP A 6 -12.02 -3.88 9.75
N ASP A 7 -12.17 -2.69 9.19
CA ASP A 7 -11.89 -2.35 7.79
C ASP A 7 -10.44 -1.89 7.55
N GLU A 8 -9.66 -1.66 8.62
CA GLU A 8 -8.28 -1.20 8.52
C GLU A 8 -7.30 -2.34 8.20
N LEU A 9 -6.39 -2.09 7.25
CA LEU A 9 -5.38 -3.03 6.79
C LEU A 9 -4.14 -3.02 7.68
N GLU A 10 -3.74 -4.17 8.23
CA GLU A 10 -2.47 -4.28 8.95
C GLU A 10 -1.27 -4.11 7.99
N LEU A 11 -0.28 -3.31 8.41
CA LEU A 11 0.94 -3.04 7.64
C LEU A 11 2.19 -3.26 8.47
N GLU A 12 3.23 -3.83 7.88
CA GLU A 12 4.60 -3.81 8.37
C GLU A 12 5.50 -2.94 7.47
N VAL A 13 6.68 -2.57 7.98
CA VAL A 13 7.65 -1.77 7.21
C VAL A 13 8.10 -2.59 6.00
N ASN A 14 8.08 -1.96 4.82
CA ASN A 14 8.40 -2.56 3.52
C ASN A 14 7.39 -3.58 3.00
N ASP A 15 6.17 -3.62 3.53
CA ASP A 15 5.12 -4.44 2.92
C ASP A 15 4.85 -4.00 1.47
N PRO A 16 4.86 -4.95 0.51
CA PRO A 16 4.44 -4.67 -0.84
C PRO A 16 2.93 -4.45 -0.87
N LEU A 17 2.51 -3.23 -1.24
CA LEU A 17 1.12 -2.84 -1.35
C LEU A 17 0.74 -2.64 -2.81
N LEU A 18 -0.40 -3.20 -3.20
CA LEU A 18 -1.13 -2.73 -4.37
C LEU A 18 -2.18 -1.74 -3.88
N VAL A 19 -2.02 -0.45 -4.21
CA VAL A 19 -3.04 0.57 -3.94
C VAL A 19 -4.12 0.45 -5.03
N GLU A 20 -5.36 0.18 -4.61
CA GLU A 20 -6.51 -0.02 -5.49
C GLU A 20 -7.32 1.29 -5.64
N LEU A 21 -7.39 2.11 -4.57
CA LEU A 21 -8.03 3.43 -4.57
C LEU A 21 -7.25 4.43 -3.71
N GLN A 22 -7.16 5.68 -4.19
CA GLN A 22 -6.70 6.83 -3.40
C GLN A 22 -7.89 7.75 -3.16
N ASP A 23 -8.36 7.85 -1.91
CA ASP A 23 -9.49 8.72 -1.55
C ASP A 23 -9.00 10.15 -1.19
N GLU A 24 -9.90 11.13 -1.24
CA GLU A 24 -9.61 12.54 -1.01
C GLU A 24 -9.38 12.88 0.48
N ASP A 25 -9.73 11.96 1.38
CA ASP A 25 -9.60 12.12 2.84
C ASP A 25 -8.25 11.62 3.40
N TYR A 26 -7.29 11.35 2.52
CA TYR A 26 -5.96 10.80 2.82
C TYR A 26 -5.94 9.34 3.29
N TRP A 27 -6.97 8.56 2.97
CA TRP A 27 -6.97 7.11 3.08
C TRP A 27 -6.85 6.43 1.73
N TYR A 28 -6.16 5.29 1.72
CA TYR A 28 -6.04 4.41 0.58
C TYR A 28 -6.78 3.10 0.86
N GLU A 29 -7.43 2.55 -0.17
CA GLU A 29 -7.81 1.14 -0.19
C GLU A 29 -6.71 0.35 -0.90
N GLY A 30 -6.34 -0.81 -0.35
CA GLY A 30 -5.35 -1.63 -1.02
C GLY A 30 -5.29 -3.08 -0.57
N TYR A 31 -4.41 -3.80 -1.25
CA TYR A 31 -4.11 -5.20 -1.05
C TYR A 31 -2.67 -5.35 -0.55
N ASN A 32 -2.50 -5.91 0.65
CA ASN A 32 -1.19 -6.25 1.20
C ASN A 32 -0.74 -7.59 0.61
N MET A 33 0.27 -7.56 -0.25
CA MET A 33 0.70 -8.76 -0.99
C MET A 33 1.47 -9.76 -0.10
N ARG A 34 1.93 -9.35 1.09
CA ARG A 34 2.52 -10.27 2.08
C ARG A 34 1.45 -11.10 2.78
N THR A 35 0.38 -10.47 3.24
CA THR A 35 -0.66 -11.12 4.06
C THR A 35 -1.85 -11.62 3.24
N GLY A 36 -2.05 -11.09 2.03
CA GLY A 36 -3.21 -11.37 1.20
C GLY A 36 -4.48 -10.61 1.62
N ALA A 37 -4.39 -9.73 2.61
CA ALA A 37 -5.53 -8.98 3.14
C ALA A 37 -5.85 -7.74 2.30
N ARG A 38 -7.10 -7.28 2.41
CA ARG A 38 -7.60 -6.00 1.87
C ARG A 38 -8.16 -5.16 3.00
N GLY A 39 -8.04 -3.85 2.85
CA GLY A 39 -8.61 -2.88 3.77
C GLY A 39 -8.09 -1.48 3.49
N ILE A 40 -8.46 -0.56 4.37
CA ILE A 40 -8.06 0.84 4.29
C ILE A 40 -6.84 1.12 5.15
N PHE A 41 -5.99 2.05 4.74
CA PHE A 41 -4.87 2.51 5.55
C PHE A 41 -4.53 3.98 5.25
N PRO A 42 -3.90 4.71 6.20
CA PRO A 42 -3.50 6.09 5.96
C PRO A 42 -2.47 6.20 4.84
N ALA A 43 -2.70 7.09 3.87
CA ALA A 43 -1.81 7.32 2.73
C ALA A 43 -0.36 7.62 3.15
N TYR A 44 -0.18 8.25 4.31
CA TYR A 44 1.13 8.59 4.89
C TYR A 44 2.05 7.37 5.13
N TYR A 45 1.51 6.16 5.23
CA TYR A 45 2.31 4.94 5.43
C TYR A 45 2.75 4.25 4.14
N ALA A 46 2.35 4.76 2.97
CA ALA A 46 2.83 4.27 1.69
C ALA A 46 3.78 5.26 1.03
N THR A 47 4.72 4.72 0.25
CA THR A 47 5.56 5.49 -0.67
C THR A 47 5.50 4.82 -2.03
N GLU A 48 5.33 5.61 -3.09
CA GLU A 48 5.35 5.08 -4.45
C GLU A 48 6.75 4.58 -4.78
N VAL A 49 6.85 3.31 -5.17
CA VAL A 49 8.07 2.73 -5.70
C VAL A 49 8.04 2.82 -7.23
N PHE A 50 8.88 3.66 -7.80
CA PHE A 50 9.10 3.64 -9.24
C PHE A 50 9.81 2.34 -9.59
N LYS A 51 9.31 1.60 -10.59
CA LYS A 51 10.13 0.57 -11.23
C LYS A 51 11.36 1.28 -11.80
N GLU A 52 12.55 0.90 -11.36
CA GLU A 52 13.76 1.20 -12.12
C GLU A 52 13.47 0.75 -13.56
N GLN A 53 13.43 1.71 -14.48
CA GLN A 53 13.35 1.41 -15.90
C GLN A 53 14.51 0.47 -16.19
N GLU A 54 14.23 -0.73 -16.72
CA GLU A 54 15.29 -1.58 -17.25
C GLU A 54 16.04 -0.74 -18.29
N LEU A 55 17.18 -0.18 -17.89
CA LEU A 55 18.19 0.35 -18.78
C LEU A 55 18.83 -0.87 -19.44
N THR A 56 18.09 -1.56 -20.31
CA THR A 56 18.71 -2.39 -21.33
C THR A 56 19.40 -1.44 -22.29
N LEU A 57 20.68 -1.22 -22.02
CA LEU A 57 21.65 -0.59 -22.91
C LEU A 57 21.54 -1.24 -24.29
N ASN A 58 21.37 -0.40 -25.32
CA ASN A 58 21.44 -0.77 -26.74
C ASN A 58 22.75 -1.49 -27.09
#